data_AF-X1EMS3-F1
#
_entry.id   AF-X1EMS3-F1
#
_cell.length_a   1.000
_cell.length_b   1.000
_cell.length_c   1.000
_cell.angle_alpha   90.00
_cell.angle_beta   90.00
_cell.angle_gamma   90.00
#
_symmetry.space_group_name_H-M   'P 1'
#
loop_
_entity.id
_entity.type
_entity.pdbx_description
1 polymer ?
#
loop_
_entity_poly.entity_id
_entity_poly.type
_entity_poly.pdbx_seq_one_letter_code
_entity_poly.pdbx_strand_id
1 'polypeptide(L)'
;TYCENLTACGEIQSGSKVLLDLLSKMKMITARSRVGSHTVYLRILSGGKSGKHLHINFALDSFFPKGEKPKVTHKKAEIMALLNEAIGAKVDVDVIGYFELPIEELPERGLVRSLYTEQKTDGIAIKLVGGKLTITGAPVRYISWSVTKDGKKIGLRIEAGKKGIVEIDEMYLQNHLDWINSQFRLFILTRGEYANK
;
A
#
# COMPACT_ATOMS: atom_id res chain seq x y z
N THR A 1 8.73 -8.67 8.26
CA THR A 1 7.84 -8.31 7.14
C THR A 1 7.88 -6.83 6.85
N TYR A 2 8.06 -6.46 5.59
CA TYR A 2 7.95 -5.08 5.09
C TYR A 2 6.81 -4.99 4.08
N CYS A 3 6.32 -3.79 3.82
CA CYS A 3 5.33 -3.52 2.78
C CYS A 3 5.88 -3.93 1.40
N GLU A 4 5.17 -4.81 0.69
CA GLU A 4 5.57 -5.29 -0.64
C GLU A 4 5.04 -4.40 -1.77
N ASN A 5 3.93 -3.71 -1.53
CA ASN A 5 3.35 -2.73 -2.44
C ASN A 5 2.72 -1.58 -1.65
N LEU A 6 3.16 -0.37 -1.93
CA LEU A 6 2.60 0.87 -1.40
C LEU A 6 1.95 1.64 -2.54
N THR A 7 0.72 2.09 -2.33
CA THR A 7 0.06 3.06 -3.20
C THR A 7 -0.33 4.29 -2.38
N ALA A 8 0.17 5.46 -2.77
CA ALA A 8 -0.36 6.75 -2.34
C ALA A 8 -1.24 7.29 -3.48
N CYS A 9 -2.50 7.56 -3.18
CA CYS A 9 -3.56 7.78 -4.15
C CYS A 9 -4.40 8.95 -3.67
N GLY A 10 -4.47 10.04 -4.42
CA GLY A 10 -5.14 11.22 -3.91
C GLY A 10 -5.44 12.27 -4.97
N GLU A 11 -6.33 13.19 -4.59
CA GLU A 11 -6.67 14.33 -5.43
C GLU A 11 -5.85 15.56 -5.02
N ILE A 12 -5.15 16.16 -5.99
CA ILE A 12 -4.41 17.40 -5.79
C ILE A 12 -5.40 18.55 -5.56
N GLN A 13 -5.37 19.10 -4.36
CA GLN A 13 -6.19 20.23 -3.92
C GLN A 13 -5.60 21.56 -4.37
N SER A 14 -4.27 21.70 -4.32
CA SER A 14 -3.56 22.86 -4.86
C SER A 14 -2.20 22.47 -5.41
N GLY A 15 -1.81 23.06 -6.54
CA GLY A 15 -0.53 22.83 -7.19
C GLY A 15 -0.31 23.82 -8.33
N SER A 16 0.88 23.82 -8.91
CA SER A 16 1.21 24.70 -10.03
C SER A 16 0.34 24.40 -11.26
N LYS A 17 0.13 25.40 -12.13
CA LYS A 17 -0.58 25.20 -13.41
C LYS A 17 0.11 24.14 -14.27
N VAL A 18 1.45 24.09 -14.21
CA VAL A 18 2.28 23.10 -14.91
C VAL A 18 1.96 21.69 -14.44
N LEU A 19 1.94 21.47 -13.12
CA LEU A 19 1.57 20.17 -12.54
C LEU A 19 0.17 19.74 -12.97
N LEU A 20 -0.82 20.63 -12.89
CA LEU A 20 -2.21 20.31 -13.25
C LEU A 20 -2.37 19.97 -14.74
N ASP A 21 -1.70 20.73 -15.63
CA ASP A 21 -1.69 20.44 -17.06
C ASP A 21 -1.02 19.09 -17.35
N LEU A 22 0.10 18.82 -16.68
CA LEU A 22 0.85 17.57 -16.77
C LEU A 22 0.00 16.37 -16.31
N LEU A 23 -0.71 16.48 -15.18
CA LEU A 23 -1.60 15.43 -14.69
C LEU A 23 -2.75 15.15 -15.67
N SER A 24 -3.31 16.18 -16.31
CA SER A 24 -4.43 16.00 -17.24
C SER A 24 -4.07 15.23 -18.53
N LYS A 25 -2.79 15.23 -18.92
CA LYS A 25 -2.29 14.62 -20.17
C LYS A 25 -1.47 13.34 -19.94
N MET A 26 -1.04 13.12 -18.70
CA MET A 26 -0.12 12.06 -18.37
C MET A 26 -0.76 10.70 -18.61
N LYS A 27 0.02 9.83 -19.25
CA LYS A 27 -0.24 8.39 -19.26
C LYS A 27 0.57 7.76 -18.15
N MET A 28 0.11 6.60 -17.70
CA MET A 28 0.83 5.78 -16.73
C MET A 28 2.27 5.52 -17.16
N ILE A 29 3.21 5.89 -16.31
CA ILE A 29 4.64 5.66 -16.48
C ILE A 29 5.13 4.67 -15.44
N THR A 30 6.12 3.86 -15.81
CA THR A 30 6.68 2.85 -14.92
C THR A 30 8.18 2.76 -15.13
N ALA A 31 8.93 2.87 -14.04
CA ALA A 31 10.37 2.70 -14.00
C ALA A 31 10.71 1.52 -13.11
N ARG A 32 11.78 0.82 -13.48
CA ARG A 32 12.43 -0.17 -12.62
C ARG A 32 13.67 0.46 -12.00
N SER A 33 13.86 0.25 -10.72
CA SER A 33 15.06 0.67 -10.01
C SER A 33 15.55 -0.42 -9.06
N ARG A 34 16.72 -0.20 -8.47
CA ARG A 34 17.31 -1.04 -7.45
C ARG A 34 17.43 -0.23 -6.17
N VAL A 35 16.96 -0.77 -5.06
CA VAL A 35 17.06 -0.18 -3.72
C VAL A 35 17.67 -1.24 -2.82
N GLY A 36 18.93 -1.04 -2.44
CA GLY A 36 19.73 -2.09 -1.78
C GLY A 36 19.83 -3.34 -2.66
N SER A 37 19.49 -4.50 -2.09
CA SER A 37 19.43 -5.78 -2.81
C SER A 37 18.13 -5.97 -3.62
N HIS A 38 17.12 -5.14 -3.40
CA HIS A 38 15.79 -5.32 -3.98
C HIS A 38 15.64 -4.64 -5.33
N THR A 39 14.93 -5.32 -6.25
CA THR A 39 14.40 -4.69 -7.47
C THR A 39 13.01 -4.15 -7.17
N VAL A 40 12.77 -2.92 -7.60
CA VAL A 40 11.54 -2.18 -7.31
C VAL A 40 10.96 -1.60 -8.59
N TYR A 41 9.64 -1.56 -8.66
CA TYR A 41 8.87 -0.89 -9.70
C TYR A 41 8.21 0.34 -9.11
N LEU A 42 8.53 1.50 -9.67
CA LEU A 42 7.89 2.77 -9.36
C LEU A 42 6.97 3.12 -10.51
N ARG A 43 5.70 3.36 -10.22
CA ARG A 43 4.67 3.71 -11.20
C ARG A 43 3.99 5.00 -10.78
N ILE A 44 3.80 5.88 -11.75
CA ILE A 44 2.95 7.05 -11.61
C ILE A 44 1.86 6.96 -12.65
N LEU A 45 0.64 7.24 -12.24
CA LEU A 45 -0.47 7.45 -13.15
C LEU A 45 -1.33 8.58 -12.62
N SER A 46 -1.82 9.40 -13.53
CA SER A 46 -2.89 10.34 -13.25
C SER A 46 -4.23 9.78 -13.70
N GLY A 47 -5.31 10.36 -13.20
CA GLY A 47 -6.65 9.98 -13.60
C GLY A 47 -7.73 10.73 -12.86
N GLY A 48 -8.84 10.03 -12.58
CA GLY A 48 -10.01 10.58 -11.93
C GLY A 48 -10.83 11.51 -12.83
N LYS A 49 -12.07 11.77 -12.43
CA LYS A 49 -12.99 12.64 -13.19
C LYS A 49 -12.53 14.11 -13.21
N SER A 50 -11.75 14.53 -12.22
CA SER A 50 -11.26 15.91 -12.10
C SER A 50 -9.98 16.18 -12.90
N GLY A 51 -9.30 15.14 -13.39
CA GLY A 51 -7.99 15.28 -14.03
C GLY A 51 -6.86 15.68 -13.07
N LYS A 52 -7.13 15.74 -11.76
CA LYS A 52 -6.18 16.14 -10.71
C LYS A 52 -5.78 14.98 -9.80
N HIS A 53 -6.19 13.77 -10.13
CA HIS A 53 -5.91 12.60 -9.31
C HIS A 53 -4.51 12.08 -9.62
N LEU A 54 -3.71 11.85 -8.60
CA LEU A 54 -2.34 11.35 -8.68
C LEU A 54 -2.23 10.03 -7.92
N HIS A 55 -1.77 9.00 -8.60
CA HIS A 55 -1.37 7.74 -7.99
C HIS A 55 0.14 7.58 -8.11
N ILE A 56 0.78 7.32 -6.98
CA ILE A 56 2.17 6.92 -6.92
C ILE A 56 2.22 5.54 -6.27
N ASN A 57 2.73 4.57 -7.00
CA ASN A 57 2.84 3.19 -6.57
C ASN A 57 4.31 2.75 -6.55
N PHE A 58 4.69 2.10 -5.46
CA PHE A 58 5.93 1.36 -5.33
C PHE A 58 5.60 -0.11 -5.10
N ALA A 59 6.30 -1.01 -5.78
CA ALA A 59 6.15 -2.45 -5.59
C ALA A 59 7.49 -3.17 -5.69
N LEU A 60 7.71 -4.15 -4.83
CA LEU A 60 8.85 -5.05 -4.95
C LEU A 60 8.65 -6.01 -6.12
N ASP A 61 9.76 -6.45 -6.71
CA ASP A 61 9.74 -7.47 -7.76
C ASP A 61 9.03 -8.77 -7.32
N SER A 62 9.12 -9.13 -6.04
CA SER A 62 8.47 -10.30 -5.43
C SER A 62 6.94 -10.19 -5.34
N PHE A 63 6.40 -8.97 -5.37
CA PHE A 63 4.95 -8.75 -5.29
C PHE A 63 4.22 -9.26 -6.54
N PHE A 64 4.90 -9.28 -7.69
CA PHE A 64 4.28 -9.66 -8.96
C PHE A 64 4.47 -11.16 -9.23
N PRO A 65 3.39 -11.88 -9.58
CA PRO A 65 3.52 -13.24 -10.10
C PRO A 65 4.43 -13.31 -11.33
N LYS A 66 4.97 -14.50 -11.58
CA LYS A 66 5.82 -14.73 -12.75
C LYS A 66 5.05 -14.39 -14.03
N GLY A 67 5.62 -13.50 -14.85
CA GLY A 67 5.01 -13.04 -16.11
C GLY A 67 4.07 -11.84 -15.95
N GLU A 68 3.76 -11.41 -14.73
CA GLU A 68 2.84 -10.30 -14.45
C GLU A 68 3.56 -8.99 -14.07
N LYS A 69 4.89 -8.96 -14.17
CA LYS A 69 5.70 -7.77 -13.90
C LYS A 69 5.33 -6.65 -14.88
N PRO A 70 5.20 -5.39 -14.42
CA PRO A 70 4.79 -4.31 -15.29
C PRO A 70 5.90 -3.98 -16.30
N LYS A 71 5.48 -3.63 -17.52
CA LYS A 71 6.41 -3.16 -18.56
C LYS A 71 7.03 -1.85 -18.13
N VAL A 72 8.36 -1.78 -18.18
CA VAL A 72 9.12 -0.53 -17.97
C VAL A 72 8.91 0.35 -19.19
N THR A 73 8.42 1.57 -18.96
CA THR A 73 8.18 2.57 -20.02
C THR A 73 9.14 3.75 -19.94
N HIS A 74 9.69 4.03 -18.75
CA HIS A 74 10.54 5.20 -18.49
C HIS A 74 11.71 4.85 -17.55
N LYS A 75 12.70 5.72 -17.50
CA LYS A 75 13.81 5.67 -16.54
C LYS A 75 13.38 6.29 -15.20
N LYS A 76 14.07 5.91 -14.13
CA LYS A 76 13.84 6.49 -12.78
C LYS A 76 13.93 8.03 -12.79
N ALA A 77 14.93 8.59 -13.48
CA ALA A 77 15.14 10.04 -13.50
C ALA A 77 13.94 10.81 -14.06
N GLU A 78 13.24 10.25 -15.05
CA GLU A 78 12.04 10.85 -15.63
C GLU A 78 10.87 10.85 -14.65
N ILE A 79 10.72 9.76 -13.87
CA ILE A 79 9.73 9.70 -12.79
C ILE A 79 10.07 10.71 -11.67
N MET A 80 11.35 10.84 -11.31
CA MET A 80 11.77 11.79 -10.28
C MET A 80 11.52 13.24 -10.71
N ALA A 81 11.80 13.59 -11.97
CA ALA A 81 11.51 14.94 -12.48
C ALA A 81 10.02 15.30 -12.35
N LEU A 82 9.13 14.34 -12.64
CA LEU A 82 7.69 14.52 -12.44
C LEU A 82 7.32 14.68 -10.98
N LEU A 83 7.86 13.84 -10.09
CA LEU A 83 7.62 13.98 -8.65
C LEU A 83 8.10 15.33 -8.11
N ASN A 84 9.18 15.87 -8.67
CA ASN A 84 9.66 17.20 -8.30
C ASN A 84 8.66 18.31 -8.66
N GLU A 85 7.94 18.19 -9.79
CA GLU A 85 6.85 19.13 -10.13
C GLU A 85 5.67 19.06 -9.15
N ALA A 86 5.53 17.94 -8.43
CA ALA A 86 4.51 17.75 -7.42
C ALA A 86 4.92 18.27 -6.03
N ILE A 87 6.20 18.58 -5.79
CA ILE A 87 6.67 19.10 -4.50
C ILE A 87 5.97 20.43 -4.19
N GLY A 88 5.51 20.58 -2.94
CA GLY A 88 4.72 21.72 -2.47
C GLY A 88 3.23 21.65 -2.84
N ALA A 89 2.82 20.66 -3.66
CA ALA A 89 1.40 20.44 -3.92
C ALA A 89 0.70 19.85 -2.70
N LYS A 90 -0.56 20.22 -2.53
CA LYS A 90 -1.43 19.74 -1.46
C LYS A 90 -2.32 18.65 -1.99
N VAL A 91 -2.36 17.51 -1.31
CA VAL A 91 -3.10 16.31 -1.72
C VAL A 91 -3.96 15.79 -0.59
N ASP A 92 -5.20 15.43 -0.91
CA ASP A 92 -6.03 14.59 -0.05
C ASP A 92 -5.74 13.14 -0.41
N VAL A 93 -5.01 12.42 0.46
CA VAL A 93 -4.34 11.16 0.13
C VAL A 93 -4.88 9.98 0.94
N ASP A 94 -5.19 8.93 0.19
CA ASP A 94 -5.35 7.57 0.68
C ASP A 94 -4.08 6.75 0.43
N VAL A 95 -3.70 5.96 1.41
CA VAL A 95 -2.54 5.07 1.37
C VAL A 95 -3.01 3.63 1.48
N ILE A 96 -2.52 2.80 0.58
CA ILE A 96 -2.76 1.36 0.58
C ILE A 96 -1.41 0.67 0.71
N GLY A 97 -1.28 -0.21 1.70
CA GLY A 97 -0.12 -1.07 1.87
C GLY A 97 -0.51 -2.54 1.73
N TYR A 98 0.29 -3.29 0.98
CA TYR A 98 0.20 -4.74 0.89
C TYR A 98 1.36 -5.40 1.62
N PHE A 99 1.05 -6.45 2.36
CA PHE A 99 2.00 -7.21 3.15
C PHE A 99 1.76 -8.70 2.94
N GLU A 100 2.81 -9.48 3.00
CA GLU A 100 2.72 -10.92 3.00
C GLU A 100 3.58 -11.47 4.14
N LEU A 101 3.04 -12.43 4.91
CA LEU A 101 3.78 -13.10 5.98
C LEU A 101 3.32 -14.54 6.17
N PRO A 102 4.19 -15.42 6.71
CA PRO A 102 3.79 -16.74 7.17
C PRO A 102 2.65 -16.66 8.18
N ILE A 103 1.73 -17.62 8.10
CA ILE A 103 0.56 -17.68 8.97
C ILE A 103 0.96 -17.90 10.43
N GLU A 104 2.09 -18.56 10.66
CA GLU A 104 2.71 -18.81 11.96
C GLU A 104 3.31 -17.55 12.60
N GLU A 105 3.62 -16.51 11.81
CA GLU A 105 4.11 -15.23 12.33
C GLU A 105 2.99 -14.30 12.82
N LEU A 106 1.72 -14.65 12.53
CA LEU A 106 0.59 -13.90 13.08
C LEU A 106 0.49 -14.12 14.60
N PRO A 107 0.22 -13.06 15.39
CA PRO A 107 0.03 -13.22 16.83
C PRO A 107 -1.14 -14.16 17.14
N GLU A 108 -0.99 -15.07 18.11
CA GLU A 108 -2.03 -16.04 18.48
C GLU A 108 -3.36 -15.38 18.85
N ARG A 109 -3.29 -14.24 19.56
CA ARG A 109 -4.44 -13.41 19.95
C ARG A 109 -4.71 -12.25 18.98
N GLY A 110 -4.05 -12.24 17.82
CA GLY A 110 -4.24 -11.24 16.78
C GLY A 110 -5.52 -11.49 16.00
N LEU A 111 -6.22 -10.41 15.62
CA LEU A 111 -7.53 -10.45 14.96
C LEU A 111 -7.59 -11.43 13.79
N VAL A 112 -6.58 -11.37 12.91
CA VAL A 112 -6.51 -12.22 11.71
C VAL A 112 -6.31 -13.69 12.06
N ARG A 113 -5.46 -14.01 13.04
CA ARG A 113 -5.18 -15.39 13.45
C ARG A 113 -6.37 -16.03 14.16
N SER A 114 -7.06 -15.28 15.02
CA SER A 114 -8.24 -15.78 15.73
C SER A 114 -9.37 -16.16 14.78
N LEU A 115 -9.50 -15.46 13.66
CA LEU A 115 -10.49 -15.74 12.62
C LEU A 115 -10.09 -16.88 11.66
N TYR A 116 -8.83 -17.32 11.68
CA TYR A 116 -8.29 -18.38 10.82
C TYR A 116 -8.50 -19.81 11.38
N THR A 117 -9.52 -20.01 12.22
CA THR A 117 -9.78 -21.32 12.83
C THR A 117 -10.39 -22.30 11.81
N GLU A 118 -9.87 -23.53 11.77
CA GLU A 118 -10.45 -24.65 11.01
C GLU A 118 -11.40 -25.43 11.90
N GLN A 119 -12.64 -25.63 11.46
CA GLN A 119 -13.60 -26.51 12.11
C GLN A 119 -13.71 -27.80 11.32
N LYS A 120 -13.68 -28.95 12.01
CA LYS A 120 -13.83 -30.28 11.41
C LYS A 120 -14.98 -31.03 12.05
N THR A 121 -15.91 -31.50 11.23
CA THR A 121 -17.04 -32.35 11.65
C THR A 121 -17.32 -33.36 10.55
N ASP A 122 -17.37 -34.65 10.89
CA ASP A 122 -17.71 -35.76 9.97
C ASP A 122 -16.95 -35.75 8.63
N GLY A 123 -15.63 -35.47 8.68
CA GLY A 123 -14.79 -35.43 7.48
C GLY A 123 -14.90 -34.14 6.65
N ILE A 124 -15.78 -33.21 7.04
CA ILE A 124 -15.90 -31.88 6.43
C ILE A 124 -15.00 -30.92 7.21
N ALA A 125 -14.14 -30.19 6.49
CA ALA A 125 -13.33 -29.12 7.04
C ALA A 125 -13.81 -27.75 6.51
N ILE A 126 -14.17 -26.85 7.41
CA ILE A 126 -14.57 -25.48 7.09
C ILE A 126 -13.53 -24.52 7.65
N LYS A 127 -13.08 -23.60 6.82
CA LYS A 127 -12.03 -22.65 7.17
C LYS A 127 -12.26 -21.29 6.53
N LEU A 128 -12.13 -20.23 7.32
CA LEU A 128 -12.16 -18.87 6.80
C LEU A 128 -10.80 -18.56 6.14
N VAL A 129 -10.79 -18.49 4.82
CA VAL A 129 -9.58 -18.24 4.01
C VAL A 129 -9.34 -16.76 3.71
N GLY A 130 -10.22 -15.87 4.16
CA GLY A 130 -10.11 -14.43 3.94
C GLY A 130 -11.18 -13.64 4.66
N GLY A 131 -10.99 -12.34 4.76
CA GLY A 131 -11.94 -11.45 5.42
C GLY A 131 -11.64 -9.99 5.17
N LYS A 132 -12.57 -9.13 5.56
CA LYS A 132 -12.43 -7.68 5.54
C LYS A 132 -12.99 -7.10 6.84
N LEU A 133 -12.17 -6.33 7.53
CA LEU A 133 -12.55 -5.54 8.70
C LEU A 133 -12.71 -4.09 8.26
N THR A 134 -13.76 -3.46 8.77
CA THR A 134 -13.95 -2.01 8.71
C THR A 134 -13.61 -1.45 10.09
N ILE A 135 -12.78 -0.42 10.12
CA ILE A 135 -12.32 0.22 11.36
C ILE A 135 -12.87 1.63 11.41
N THR A 136 -13.48 1.99 12.54
CA THR A 136 -13.98 3.33 12.83
C THR A 136 -13.13 3.95 13.94
N GLY A 137 -12.99 5.28 13.92
CA GLY A 137 -12.21 6.00 14.95
C GLY A 137 -10.69 6.00 14.76
N ALA A 138 -10.16 5.29 13.76
CA ALA A 138 -8.73 5.27 13.43
C ALA A 138 -8.46 5.77 11.99
N PRO A 139 -7.21 6.14 11.65
CA PRO A 139 -6.82 6.46 10.28
C PRO A 139 -6.90 5.27 9.31
N VAL A 140 -6.66 4.05 9.81
CA VAL A 140 -6.91 2.82 9.04
C VAL A 140 -8.41 2.63 8.93
N ARG A 141 -8.91 2.45 7.70
CA ARG A 141 -10.33 2.27 7.40
C ARG A 141 -10.66 0.81 7.13
N TYR A 142 -9.78 0.11 6.42
CA TYR A 142 -9.98 -1.29 6.07
C TYR A 142 -8.71 -2.11 6.26
N ILE A 143 -8.92 -3.33 6.75
CA ILE A 143 -7.92 -4.40 6.70
C ILE A 143 -8.59 -5.58 6.04
N SER A 144 -8.05 -6.07 4.94
CA SER A 144 -8.51 -7.30 4.30
C SER A 144 -7.38 -8.29 4.16
N TRP A 145 -7.70 -9.58 4.22
CA TRP A 145 -6.73 -10.64 4.05
C TRP A 145 -7.27 -11.79 3.20
N SER A 146 -6.34 -12.55 2.65
CA SER A 146 -6.59 -13.85 2.03
C SER A 146 -5.39 -14.76 2.20
N VAL A 147 -5.66 -16.04 2.39
CA VAL A 147 -4.63 -17.09 2.38
C VAL A 147 -4.08 -17.23 0.97
N THR A 148 -2.77 -17.36 0.84
CA THR A 148 -2.11 -17.58 -0.45
C THR A 148 -2.45 -18.96 -1.02
N LYS A 149 -2.25 -19.15 -2.33
CA LYS A 149 -2.59 -20.40 -3.01
C LYS A 149 -1.91 -21.65 -2.43
N ASP A 150 -0.72 -21.48 -1.84
CA ASP A 150 0.04 -22.57 -1.20
C ASP A 150 -0.42 -22.88 0.24
N GLY A 151 -1.34 -22.09 0.79
CA GLY A 151 -1.89 -22.28 2.13
C GLY A 151 -0.96 -21.86 3.28
N LYS A 152 0.25 -21.37 2.99
CA LYS A 152 1.31 -21.14 4.00
C LYS A 152 1.38 -19.70 4.49
N LYS A 153 0.94 -18.76 3.66
CA LYS A 153 1.06 -17.33 3.93
C LYS A 153 -0.29 -16.64 3.88
N ILE A 154 -0.31 -15.44 4.41
CA ILE A 154 -1.44 -14.54 4.33
C ILE A 154 -1.03 -13.27 3.60
N GLY A 155 -1.78 -12.95 2.55
CA GLY A 155 -1.73 -11.65 1.90
C GLY A 155 -2.65 -10.69 2.65
N LEU A 156 -2.12 -9.53 3.03
CA LEU A 156 -2.81 -8.49 3.78
C LEU A 156 -2.82 -7.21 2.97
N ARG A 157 -3.97 -6.55 2.95
CA ARG A 157 -4.15 -5.21 2.41
C ARG A 157 -4.66 -4.31 3.51
N ILE A 158 -3.92 -3.25 3.80
CA ILE A 158 -4.30 -2.19 4.73
C ILE A 158 -4.60 -0.96 3.90
N GLU A 159 -5.80 -0.41 4.07
CA GLU A 159 -6.19 0.86 3.47
C GLU A 159 -6.43 1.89 4.57
N ALA A 160 -5.70 2.99 4.47
CA ALA A 160 -5.69 4.03 5.48
C ALA A 160 -5.71 5.41 4.81
N GLY A 161 -6.57 6.29 5.29
CA GLY A 161 -6.57 7.69 4.89
C GLY A 161 -5.84 8.50 5.96
N LYS A 162 -4.93 9.39 5.57
CA LYS A 162 -4.46 10.39 6.54
C LYS A 162 -5.57 11.44 6.65
N LYS A 163 -6.03 11.76 7.86
CA LYS A 163 -7.02 12.83 8.01
C LYS A 163 -6.41 14.15 7.53
N GLY A 164 -7.03 14.75 6.51
CA GLY A 164 -6.70 16.09 6.03
C GLY A 164 -5.76 16.12 4.83
N ILE A 165 -5.40 17.34 4.46
CA ILE A 165 -4.58 17.65 3.29
C ILE A 165 -3.10 17.58 3.67
N VAL A 166 -2.32 16.83 2.91
CA VAL A 166 -0.87 16.66 3.09
C VAL A 166 -0.13 17.41 2.00
N GLU A 167 1.01 18.00 2.33
CA GLU A 167 1.93 18.57 1.33
C GLU A 167 2.90 17.49 0.84
N ILE A 168 3.14 17.45 -0.48
CA ILE A 168 4.14 16.56 -1.08
C ILE A 168 5.52 17.17 -0.88
N ASP A 169 6.39 16.46 -0.17
CA ASP A 169 7.80 16.80 0.02
C ASP A 169 8.71 15.68 -0.53
N GLU A 170 10.04 15.86 -0.42
CA GLU A 170 11.02 14.86 -0.86
C GLU A 170 10.91 13.51 -0.11
N MET A 171 10.35 13.54 1.10
CA MET A 171 10.18 12.39 1.97
C MET A 171 8.79 11.74 1.85
N TYR A 172 7.91 12.26 0.99
CA TYR A 172 6.48 11.92 0.93
C TYR A 172 6.23 10.41 0.88
N LEU A 173 6.88 9.69 -0.04
CA LEU A 173 6.71 8.24 -0.18
C LEU A 173 7.32 7.48 1.00
N GLN A 174 8.46 7.92 1.49
CA GLN A 174 9.12 7.30 2.64
C GLN A 174 8.25 7.44 3.90
N ASN A 175 7.71 8.63 4.15
CA ASN A 175 6.80 8.93 5.25
C ASN A 175 5.54 8.04 5.19
N HIS A 176 4.95 7.86 4.01
CA HIS A 176 3.81 6.97 3.84
C HIS A 176 4.16 5.49 4.01
N LEU A 177 5.36 5.08 3.57
CA LEU A 177 5.87 3.72 3.78
C LEU A 177 6.07 3.42 5.27
N ASP A 178 6.75 4.30 5.99
CA ASP A 178 7.00 4.16 7.42
C ASP A 178 5.71 4.17 8.22
N TRP A 179 4.80 5.08 7.84
CA TRP A 179 3.48 5.15 8.45
C TRP A 179 2.67 3.87 8.23
N ILE A 180 2.54 3.36 7.00
CA ILE A 180 1.74 2.15 6.77
C ILE A 180 2.38 0.91 7.42
N ASN A 181 3.71 0.84 7.49
CA ASN A 181 4.43 -0.19 8.25
C ASN A 181 4.10 -0.10 9.76
N SER A 182 3.98 1.11 10.32
CA SER A 182 3.55 1.29 11.71
C SER A 182 2.13 0.81 11.95
N GLN A 183 1.21 1.06 11.00
CA GLN A 183 -0.17 0.58 11.07
C GLN A 183 -0.24 -0.95 11.01
N PHE A 184 0.56 -1.57 10.15
CA PHE A 184 0.70 -3.03 10.10
C PHE A 184 1.18 -3.60 11.45
N ARG A 185 2.22 -3.00 12.05
CA ARG A 185 2.71 -3.44 13.36
C ARG A 185 1.66 -3.33 14.45
N LEU A 186 0.92 -2.22 14.48
CA LEU A 186 -0.12 -1.97 15.48
C LEU A 186 -1.31 -2.91 15.33
N PHE A 187 -1.93 -2.97 14.14
CA PHE A 187 -3.21 -3.66 13.94
C PHE A 187 -3.09 -5.14 13.59
N ILE A 188 -1.99 -5.57 12.96
CA ILE A 188 -1.79 -6.97 12.55
C ILE A 188 -0.92 -7.69 13.56
N LEU A 189 0.24 -7.12 13.88
CA LEU A 189 1.21 -7.78 14.77
C LEU A 189 0.95 -7.52 16.26
N THR A 190 -0.02 -6.67 16.61
CA THR A 190 -0.29 -6.25 18.00
C THR A 190 0.96 -5.70 18.72
N ARG A 191 1.91 -5.15 17.95
CA ARG A 191 3.16 -4.57 18.43
C ARG A 191 3.06 -3.05 18.29
N GLY A 192 2.55 -2.41 19.33
CA GLY A 192 2.50 -0.96 19.45
C GLY A 192 2.90 -0.52 20.85
N GLU A 193 3.48 0.68 20.95
CA GLU A 193 3.89 1.34 22.21
C GLU A 193 2.74 1.67 23.17
N TYR A 194 1.52 1.20 22.89
CA TYR A 194 0.36 1.29 23.78
C TYR A 194 0.16 0.05 24.66
N ALA A 195 1.16 -0.84 24.75
CA ALA A 195 1.12 -2.00 25.64
C ALA A 195 1.47 -1.68 27.12
N ASN A 196 1.70 -0.42 27.48
CA ASN A 196 1.91 0.00 28.87
C ASN A 196 1.18 1.31 29.16
N LYS A 197 -0.09 1.22 29.59
CA LYS A 197 -0.67 2.06 30.63
C LYS A 197 -1.72 1.25 31.39
#